data_AF-A0AAV9NYY5-F1
#
_entry.id   AF-A0AAV9NYY5-F1
#
_cell.length_a   1.000
_cell.length_b   1.000
_cell.length_c   1.000
_cell.angle_alpha   90.00
_cell.angle_beta   90.00
_cell.angle_gamma   90.00
#
_symmetry.space_group_name_H-M   'P 1'
#
loop_
_entity.id
_entity.type
_entity.pdbx_description
1 polymer ?
#
loop_
_entity_poly.entity_id
_entity_poly.type
_entity_poly.pdbx_seq_one_letter_code
_entity_poly.pdbx_strand_id
1 'polypeptide(L)'
;MRGEVEAGLRTAIEAFVTLARLTPVLSNTLDRLYTVRASPCMMSAESALMHASRCQEQLNTWLAEVPLSLRRPGAMINNYQAALAYYGIAVSIQRAVFACVGGTTHYDRERELHLYREVFSLLESLLQEELTGLWLSYCKANLGIIGSFFIVALLSSTDDQVYSARYDILRQYCQFLGRLDGRYAFGGLPKLRFNLLLQRLPQQRIASGRSISDREGG
;
A
#
# COMPACT_ATOMS: atom_id res chain seq x y z
N MET A 1 -7.19 -14.36 -34.39
CA MET A 1 -8.47 -14.43 -33.66
C MET A 1 -8.61 -15.62 -32.71
N ARG A 2 -8.79 -16.89 -33.14
CA ARG A 2 -9.05 -18.01 -32.20
C ARG A 2 -7.89 -18.26 -31.21
N GLY A 3 -6.64 -18.19 -31.68
CA GLY A 3 -5.45 -18.37 -30.84
C GLY A 3 -5.17 -17.21 -29.87
N GLU A 4 -5.55 -15.98 -30.20
CA GLU A 4 -5.38 -14.81 -29.31
C GLU A 4 -6.37 -14.85 -28.14
N VAL A 5 -7.59 -15.33 -28.41
CA VAL A 5 -8.62 -15.55 -27.37
C VAL A 5 -8.17 -16.64 -26.38
N GLU A 6 -7.60 -17.74 -26.88
CA GLU A 6 -7.08 -18.82 -26.03
C GLU A 6 -5.87 -18.37 -25.18
N ALA A 7 -4.98 -17.55 -25.74
CA ALA A 7 -3.83 -17.00 -25.01
C ALA A 7 -4.26 -16.01 -23.90
N GLY A 8 -5.23 -15.13 -24.19
CA GLY A 8 -5.80 -14.21 -23.20
C GLY A 8 -6.51 -14.95 -22.06
N LEU A 9 -7.28 -16.00 -22.40
CA LEU A 9 -7.95 -16.85 -21.41
C LEU A 9 -6.95 -17.60 -20.51
N ARG A 10 -5.89 -18.18 -21.08
CA ARG A 10 -4.84 -18.85 -20.31
C ARG A 10 -4.20 -17.90 -19.29
N THR A 11 -3.85 -16.69 -19.73
CA THR A 11 -3.25 -15.65 -18.86
C THR A 11 -4.20 -15.25 -17.72
N ALA A 12 -5.50 -15.12 -18.02
CA ALA A 12 -6.51 -14.83 -17.00
C ALA A 12 -6.65 -15.97 -15.98
N ILE A 13 -6.64 -17.23 -16.43
CA ILE A 13 -6.68 -18.41 -15.55
C ILE A 13 -5.44 -18.44 -14.66
N GLU A 14 -4.24 -18.23 -15.22
CA GLU A 14 -2.99 -18.20 -14.46
C GLU A 14 -3.02 -17.10 -13.39
N ALA A 15 -3.43 -15.88 -13.75
CA ALA A 15 -3.55 -14.79 -12.79
C ALA A 15 -4.58 -15.09 -11.69
N PHE A 16 -5.70 -15.71 -12.03
CA PHE A 16 -6.70 -16.14 -11.04
C PHE A 16 -6.15 -17.21 -10.10
N VAL A 17 -5.49 -18.24 -10.62
CA VAL A 17 -4.87 -19.31 -9.82
C VAL A 17 -3.81 -18.71 -8.91
N THR A 18 -2.97 -17.81 -9.41
CA THR A 18 -1.96 -17.12 -8.60
C THR A 18 -2.59 -16.30 -7.47
N LEU A 19 -3.66 -15.57 -7.76
CA LEU A 19 -4.41 -14.82 -6.74
C LEU A 19 -5.05 -15.77 -5.71
N ALA A 20 -5.62 -16.88 -6.15
CA ALA A 20 -6.18 -17.90 -5.26
C ALA A 20 -5.10 -18.48 -4.33
N ARG A 21 -3.89 -18.75 -4.84
CA ARG A 21 -2.73 -19.19 -4.03
C ARG A 21 -2.24 -18.15 -3.03
N LEU A 22 -2.62 -16.87 -3.19
CA LEU A 22 -2.31 -15.82 -2.23
C LEU A 22 -3.32 -15.77 -1.07
N THR A 23 -4.53 -16.31 -1.26
CA THR A 23 -5.59 -16.30 -0.22
C THR A 23 -5.20 -17.01 1.09
N PRO A 24 -4.46 -18.14 1.11
CA PRO A 24 -4.01 -18.74 2.36
C PRO A 24 -2.99 -17.86 3.09
N VAL A 25 -2.14 -17.13 2.36
CA VAL A 25 -1.18 -16.17 2.95
C VAL A 25 -1.93 -15.01 3.61
N LEU A 26 -2.95 -14.47 2.93
CA LEU A 26 -3.84 -13.46 3.50
C LEU A 26 -4.56 -13.99 4.74
N SER A 27 -5.16 -15.18 4.67
CA SER A 27 -5.84 -15.79 5.82
C SER A 27 -4.91 -15.93 7.02
N ASN A 28 -3.72 -16.52 6.83
CA ASN A 28 -2.72 -16.64 7.89
C ASN A 28 -2.29 -15.29 8.45
N THR A 29 -2.16 -14.27 7.60
CA THR A 29 -1.83 -12.90 8.02
C THR A 29 -2.92 -12.33 8.92
N LEU A 30 -4.19 -12.47 8.52
CA LEU A 30 -5.34 -12.01 9.30
C LEU A 30 -5.46 -12.79 10.62
N ASP A 31 -5.30 -14.12 10.58
CA ASP A 31 -5.41 -14.98 11.75
C ASP A 31 -4.37 -14.65 12.82
N ARG A 32 -3.13 -14.40 12.38
CA ARG A 32 -1.98 -14.16 13.29
C ARG A 32 -1.88 -12.74 13.79
N LEU A 33 -2.39 -11.76 13.05
CA LEU A 33 -2.17 -10.33 13.34
C LEU A 33 -3.45 -9.54 13.63
N TYR A 34 -4.64 -10.08 13.32
CA TYR A 34 -5.89 -9.32 13.36
C TYR A 34 -7.06 -10.07 14.03
N THR A 35 -6.82 -11.21 14.69
CA THR A 35 -7.87 -11.90 15.48
C THR A 35 -8.06 -11.29 16.86
N VAL A 36 -9.23 -11.50 17.48
CA VAL A 36 -9.57 -10.95 18.81
C VAL A 36 -8.57 -11.36 19.90
N ARG A 37 -7.94 -12.54 19.79
CA ARG A 37 -6.88 -13.01 20.70
C ARG A 37 -5.49 -12.46 20.36
N ALA A 38 -5.30 -11.98 19.14
CA ALA A 38 -4.07 -11.44 18.59
C ALA A 38 -4.26 -9.98 18.16
N SER A 39 -5.12 -9.23 18.86
CA SER A 39 -5.37 -7.83 18.52
C SER A 39 -4.05 -7.06 18.65
N PRO A 40 -3.65 -6.25 17.66
CA PRO A 40 -2.33 -5.60 17.66
C PRO A 40 -2.03 -4.79 18.94
N CYS A 41 -3.05 -4.22 19.55
CA CYS A 41 -2.92 -3.45 20.80
C CYS A 41 -2.72 -4.30 22.07
N MET A 42 -2.91 -5.63 22.00
CA MET A 42 -2.77 -6.57 23.11
C MET A 42 -1.54 -7.50 22.95
N MET A 43 -0.89 -7.45 21.78
CA MET A 43 0.24 -8.32 21.43
C MET A 43 1.56 -7.68 21.86
N SER A 44 2.48 -8.46 22.43
CA SER A 44 3.83 -7.96 22.71
C SER A 44 4.57 -7.64 21.40
N ALA A 45 5.47 -6.65 21.44
CA ALA A 45 6.31 -6.27 20.30
C ALA A 45 7.07 -7.47 19.70
N GLU A 46 7.62 -8.33 20.56
CA GLU A 46 8.34 -9.55 20.14
C GLU A 46 7.43 -10.53 19.40
N SER A 47 6.23 -10.79 19.93
CA SER A 47 5.26 -11.68 19.28
C SER A 47 4.81 -11.13 17.93
N ALA A 48 4.60 -9.82 17.85
CA ALA A 48 4.21 -9.13 16.62
C ALA A 48 5.30 -9.24 15.55
N LEU A 49 6.56 -9.00 15.91
CA LEU A 49 7.70 -9.14 15.01
C LEU A 49 7.89 -10.60 14.55
N MET A 50 7.76 -11.57 15.46
CA MET A 50 7.82 -13.00 15.12
C MET A 50 6.71 -13.39 14.14
N HIS A 51 5.45 -13.01 14.41
CA HIS A 51 4.33 -13.33 13.54
C HIS A 51 4.45 -12.63 12.18
N ALA A 52 4.85 -11.36 12.17
CA ALA A 52 5.08 -10.61 10.94
C ALA A 52 6.22 -11.21 10.10
N SER A 53 7.30 -11.65 10.74
CA SER A 53 8.41 -12.33 10.06
C SER A 53 7.93 -13.59 9.34
N ARG A 54 7.16 -14.45 10.03
CA ARG A 54 6.57 -15.66 9.42
C ARG A 54 5.61 -15.33 8.27
N CYS A 55 4.77 -14.32 8.43
CA CYS A 55 3.86 -13.89 7.35
C CYS A 55 4.63 -13.35 6.15
N GLN A 56 5.69 -12.58 6.39
CA GLN A 56 6.55 -12.06 5.33
C GLN A 56 7.30 -13.19 4.61
N GLU A 57 7.80 -14.18 5.32
CA GLU A 57 8.44 -15.35 4.73
C GLU A 57 7.48 -16.07 3.78
N GLN A 58 6.25 -16.37 4.23
CA GLN A 58 5.22 -16.97 3.38
C GLN A 58 4.90 -16.13 2.15
N LEU A 59 4.80 -14.81 2.32
CA LEU A 59 4.53 -13.88 1.24
C LEU A 59 5.70 -13.83 0.22
N ASN A 60 6.95 -13.90 0.70
CA ASN A 60 8.14 -13.94 -0.12
C ASN A 60 8.28 -15.28 -0.86
N THR A 61 7.96 -16.40 -0.21
CA THR A 61 7.90 -17.73 -0.86
C THR A 61 6.88 -17.72 -1.99
N TRP A 62 5.68 -17.19 -1.74
CA TRP A 62 4.68 -17.01 -2.80
C TRP A 62 5.24 -16.17 -3.94
N LEU A 63 5.88 -15.02 -3.66
CA LEU A 63 6.45 -14.16 -4.70
C LEU A 63 7.50 -14.91 -5.52
N ALA A 64 8.36 -15.71 -4.88
CA ALA A 64 9.42 -16.50 -5.50
C ALA A 64 8.89 -17.58 -6.46
N GLU A 65 7.68 -18.09 -6.24
CA GLU A 65 7.03 -19.11 -7.08
C GLU A 65 6.17 -18.51 -8.22
N VAL A 66 5.92 -17.21 -8.17
CA VAL A 66 5.04 -16.52 -9.11
C VAL A 66 5.77 -16.18 -10.42
N PRO A 67 5.13 -16.36 -11.60
CA PRO A 67 5.67 -15.98 -12.91
C PRO A 67 6.20 -14.55 -12.98
N LEU A 68 7.24 -14.34 -13.79
CA LEU A 68 7.86 -13.01 -13.97
C LEU A 68 6.86 -11.95 -14.47
N SER A 69 5.90 -12.36 -15.30
CA SER A 69 4.83 -11.51 -15.84
C SER A 69 3.94 -10.88 -14.75
N LEU A 70 3.91 -11.49 -13.56
CA LEU A 70 3.17 -10.98 -12.40
C LEU A 70 4.05 -10.11 -11.49
N ARG A 71 5.37 -10.31 -11.51
CA ARG A 71 6.33 -9.43 -10.81
C ARG A 71 6.60 -8.14 -11.56
N ARG A 72 6.49 -8.17 -12.89
CA ARG A 72 6.56 -7.01 -13.79
C ARG A 72 5.32 -7.02 -14.67
N PRO A 73 4.18 -6.54 -14.14
CA PRO A 73 2.93 -6.52 -14.87
C PRO A 73 3.08 -5.63 -16.12
N GLY A 74 2.96 -6.21 -17.31
CA GLY A 74 2.80 -5.42 -18.56
C GLY A 74 1.34 -5.00 -18.73
N ALA A 75 0.87 -4.85 -19.98
CA ALA A 75 -0.49 -4.40 -20.30
C ALA A 75 -1.68 -5.24 -19.78
N MET A 76 -1.46 -6.37 -19.12
CA MET A 76 -2.53 -7.23 -18.58
C MET A 76 -2.94 -6.82 -17.17
N ILE A 77 -4.17 -6.32 -17.00
CA ILE A 77 -4.63 -5.81 -15.70
C ILE A 77 -4.67 -6.87 -14.59
N ASN A 78 -4.92 -8.13 -14.95
CA ASN A 78 -4.99 -9.23 -13.98
C ASN A 78 -3.64 -9.42 -13.27
N ASN A 79 -2.53 -9.06 -13.93
CA ASN A 79 -1.20 -9.13 -13.34
C ASN A 79 -1.01 -8.06 -12.27
N TYR A 80 -1.48 -6.85 -12.56
CA TYR A 80 -1.51 -5.76 -11.58
C TYR A 80 -2.42 -6.07 -10.39
N GLN A 81 -3.52 -6.79 -10.59
CA GLN A 81 -4.38 -7.22 -9.48
C GLN A 81 -3.63 -8.12 -8.50
N ALA A 82 -2.89 -9.12 -8.99
CA ALA A 82 -2.08 -9.98 -8.14
C ALA A 82 -0.97 -9.20 -7.42
N ALA A 83 -0.28 -8.30 -8.12
CA ALA A 83 0.74 -7.44 -7.53
C ALA A 83 0.16 -6.50 -6.45
N LEU A 84 -0.98 -5.88 -6.71
CA LEU A 84 -1.66 -5.03 -5.74
C LEU A 84 -2.16 -5.82 -4.52
N ALA A 85 -2.61 -7.06 -4.71
CA ALA A 85 -2.98 -7.94 -3.59
C ALA A 85 -1.76 -8.30 -2.74
N TYR A 86 -0.62 -8.61 -3.36
CA TYR A 86 0.65 -8.82 -2.68
C TYR A 86 1.03 -7.62 -1.81
N TYR A 87 1.04 -6.41 -2.38
CA TYR A 87 1.38 -5.21 -1.60
C TYR A 87 0.31 -4.87 -0.56
N GLY A 88 -0.96 -5.17 -0.82
CA GLY A 88 -2.04 -5.06 0.18
C GLY A 88 -1.75 -5.91 1.43
N ILE A 89 -1.25 -7.14 1.25
CA ILE A 89 -0.85 -8.02 2.35
C ILE A 89 0.43 -7.51 3.02
N ALA A 90 1.46 -7.16 2.24
CA ALA A 90 2.72 -6.64 2.78
C ALA A 90 2.49 -5.40 3.67
N VAL A 91 1.66 -4.47 3.19
CA VAL A 91 1.23 -3.29 3.94
C VAL A 91 0.43 -3.69 5.19
N SER A 92 -0.45 -4.69 5.10
CA SER A 92 -1.22 -5.16 6.26
C SER A 92 -0.33 -5.79 7.33
N ILE A 93 0.73 -6.50 6.95
CA ILE A 93 1.74 -7.01 7.88
C ILE A 93 2.45 -5.83 8.56
N GLN A 94 2.96 -4.88 7.78
CA GLN A 94 3.69 -3.72 8.30
C GLN A 94 2.81 -2.87 9.23
N ARG A 95 1.54 -2.69 8.89
CA ARG A 95 0.55 -1.98 9.70
C ARG A 95 0.33 -2.65 11.05
N ALA A 96 0.25 -3.98 11.08
CA ALA A 96 0.07 -4.71 12.34
C ALA A 96 1.29 -4.54 13.25
N VAL A 97 2.51 -4.72 12.70
CA VAL A 97 3.75 -4.48 13.44
C VAL A 97 3.76 -3.07 14.02
N PHE A 98 3.47 -2.08 13.18
CA PHE A 98 3.45 -0.69 13.58
C PHE A 98 2.46 -0.41 14.71
N ALA A 99 1.27 -1.03 14.68
CA ALA A 99 0.27 -0.90 15.74
C ALA A 99 0.71 -1.52 17.07
N CYS A 100 1.52 -2.59 17.04
CA CYS A 100 2.03 -3.24 18.26
C CYS A 100 3.24 -2.54 18.86
N VAL A 101 4.17 -2.05 18.01
CA VAL A 101 5.45 -1.50 18.48
C VAL A 101 5.42 0.02 18.64
N GLY A 102 4.42 0.71 18.08
CA GLY A 102 4.43 2.16 17.94
C GLY A 102 5.60 2.62 17.07
N GLY A 103 5.74 3.90 16.73
CA GLY A 103 6.93 4.41 16.02
C GLY A 103 8.26 4.34 16.79
N THR A 104 8.42 3.38 17.70
CA THR A 104 9.58 3.17 18.57
C THR A 104 10.77 2.58 17.81
N THR A 105 11.90 2.39 18.51
CA THR A 105 13.17 1.83 17.98
C THR A 105 13.04 0.46 17.30
N HIS A 106 11.95 -0.27 17.56
CA HIS A 106 11.70 -1.58 16.96
C HIS A 106 11.01 -1.51 15.60
N TYR A 107 10.53 -0.33 15.18
CA TYR A 107 9.91 -0.17 13.87
C TYR A 107 10.95 0.12 12.78
N ASP A 108 11.00 -0.76 11.78
CA ASP A 108 11.89 -0.62 10.64
C ASP A 108 11.34 0.42 9.63
N ARG A 109 11.83 1.65 9.75
CA ARG A 109 11.49 2.78 8.87
C ARG A 109 12.06 2.62 7.47
N GLU A 110 13.22 2.00 7.30
CA GLU A 110 13.79 1.77 5.98
C GLU A 110 12.94 0.80 5.17
N ARG A 111 12.43 -0.24 5.84
CA ARG A 111 11.46 -1.17 5.22
C ARG A 111 10.14 -0.50 4.87
N GLU A 112 9.64 0.41 5.71
CA GLU A 112 8.48 1.25 5.39
C GLU A 112 8.72 2.05 4.10
N LEU A 113 9.84 2.77 4.02
CA LEU A 113 10.20 3.59 2.85
C LEU A 113 10.41 2.74 1.59
N HIS A 114 11.03 1.58 1.72
CA HIS A 114 11.19 0.64 0.62
C HIS A 114 9.82 0.18 0.10
N LEU A 115 8.89 -0.17 0.99
CA LEU A 115 7.54 -0.56 0.60
C LEU A 115 6.79 0.57 -0.15
N TYR A 116 6.97 1.83 0.27
CA TYR A 116 6.41 2.97 -0.46
C TYR A 116 6.97 3.10 -1.87
N ARG A 117 8.30 2.97 -2.04
CA ARG A 117 8.95 3.04 -3.36
C ARG A 117 8.44 1.94 -4.28
N GLU A 118 8.33 0.71 -3.78
CA GLU A 118 7.84 -0.42 -4.55
C GLU A 118 6.37 -0.24 -4.98
N VAL A 119 5.50 0.23 -4.08
CA VAL A 119 4.11 0.54 -4.41
C VAL A 119 4.04 1.65 -5.47
N PHE A 120 4.79 2.74 -5.33
CA PHE A 120 4.77 3.81 -6.33
C PHE A 120 5.34 3.39 -7.68
N SER A 121 6.39 2.56 -7.68
CA SER A 121 6.93 1.95 -8.90
C SER A 121 5.85 1.14 -9.64
N LEU A 122 5.10 0.32 -8.91
CA LEU A 122 3.98 -0.44 -9.47
C LEU A 122 2.89 0.46 -10.04
N LEU A 123 2.50 1.52 -9.32
CA LEU A 123 1.44 2.45 -9.77
C LEU A 123 1.88 3.29 -10.96
N GLU A 124 3.16 3.66 -11.05
CA GLU A 124 3.70 4.38 -12.21
C GLU A 124 3.73 3.46 -13.43
N SER A 125 4.19 2.21 -13.29
CA SER A 125 4.11 1.19 -14.34
C SER A 125 2.68 1.03 -14.84
N LEU A 126 1.72 0.89 -13.92
CA LEU A 126 0.29 0.77 -14.23
C LEU A 126 -0.23 1.96 -15.03
N LEU A 127 0.25 3.17 -14.74
CA LEU A 127 -0.12 4.40 -15.43
C LEU A 127 0.56 4.61 -16.76
N GLN A 128 1.52 3.78 -17.14
CA GLN A 128 2.17 3.81 -18.45
C GLN A 128 1.49 2.84 -19.44
N GLU A 129 0.93 1.75 -18.94
CA GLU A 129 0.36 0.67 -19.76
C GLU A 129 -1.02 0.98 -20.37
N GLU A 130 -1.26 0.49 -21.59
CA GLU A 130 -2.62 0.42 -22.16
C GLU A 130 -3.28 -0.88 -21.71
N LEU A 131 -4.02 -0.78 -20.60
CA LEU A 131 -4.55 -1.96 -19.92
C LEU A 131 -5.61 -2.69 -20.76
N THR A 132 -5.48 -4.00 -20.75
CA THR A 132 -6.45 -4.95 -21.31
C THR A 132 -6.90 -5.94 -20.23
N GLY A 133 -8.15 -6.40 -20.33
CA GLY A 133 -8.77 -7.32 -19.39
C GLY A 133 -9.98 -6.73 -18.66
N LEU A 134 -10.59 -7.53 -17.78
CA LEU A 134 -11.96 -7.29 -17.30
C LEU A 134 -12.04 -6.93 -15.80
N TRP A 135 -10.95 -7.02 -15.03
CA TRP A 135 -11.01 -7.12 -13.55
C TRP A 135 -10.54 -5.87 -12.77
N LEU A 136 -10.66 -4.69 -13.37
CA LEU A 136 -10.26 -3.41 -12.75
C LEU A 136 -10.92 -3.12 -11.39
N SER A 137 -12.13 -3.65 -11.14
CA SER A 137 -12.88 -3.40 -9.91
C SER A 137 -12.23 -3.98 -8.65
N TYR A 138 -11.48 -5.09 -8.76
CA TYR A 138 -10.86 -5.76 -7.62
C TYR A 138 -9.61 -5.03 -7.10
N CYS A 139 -9.00 -4.17 -7.92
CA CYS A 139 -7.86 -3.33 -7.52
C CYS A 139 -8.25 -2.28 -6.47
N LYS A 140 -9.53 -1.85 -6.44
CA LYS A 140 -10.03 -0.78 -5.55
C LYS A 140 -9.81 -1.09 -4.07
N ALA A 141 -10.09 -2.32 -3.65
CA ALA A 141 -9.95 -2.72 -2.25
C ALA A 141 -8.48 -2.68 -1.80
N ASN A 142 -7.58 -3.20 -2.63
CA ASN A 142 -6.14 -3.19 -2.35
C ASN A 142 -5.58 -1.77 -2.27
N LEU A 143 -5.99 -0.88 -3.18
CA LEU A 143 -5.65 0.55 -3.09
C LEU A 143 -6.16 1.17 -1.78
N GLY A 144 -7.40 0.87 -1.40
CA GLY A 144 -7.96 1.32 -0.12
C GLY A 144 -7.13 0.85 1.08
N ILE A 145 -6.71 -0.42 1.10
CA ILE A 145 -5.86 -0.99 2.15
C ILE A 145 -4.50 -0.30 2.19
N ILE A 146 -3.83 -0.16 1.04
CA ILE A 146 -2.53 0.50 0.91
C ILE A 146 -2.58 1.93 1.44
N GLY A 147 -3.52 2.74 0.94
CA GLY A 147 -3.61 4.12 1.41
C GLY A 147 -4.05 4.23 2.87
N SER A 148 -4.82 3.28 3.41
CA SER A 148 -5.19 3.28 4.83
C SER A 148 -3.97 3.17 5.74
N PHE A 149 -2.94 2.43 5.32
CA PHE A 149 -1.69 2.37 6.03
C PHE A 149 -0.92 3.69 5.96
N PHE A 150 -0.92 4.38 4.81
CA PHE A 150 -0.25 5.69 4.69
C PHE A 150 -0.85 6.70 5.67
N ILE A 151 -2.17 6.67 5.86
CA ILE A 151 -2.83 7.50 6.88
C ILE A 151 -2.41 7.08 8.29
N VAL A 152 -2.46 5.78 8.61
CA VAL A 152 -2.07 5.29 9.94
C VAL A 152 -0.64 5.68 10.27
N ALA A 153 0.29 5.47 9.33
CA ALA A 153 1.68 5.88 9.49
C ALA A 153 1.80 7.39 9.71
N LEU A 154 1.09 8.21 8.93
CA LEU A 154 1.08 9.66 9.09
C LEU A 154 0.56 10.08 10.47
N LEU A 155 -0.60 9.57 10.89
CA LEU A 155 -1.25 9.91 12.15
C LEU A 155 -0.43 9.50 13.38
N SER A 156 0.44 8.51 13.22
CA SER A 156 1.31 8.00 14.28
C SER A 156 2.76 8.52 14.16
N SER A 157 2.96 9.61 13.42
CA SER A 157 4.25 10.31 13.39
C SER A 157 4.53 10.92 14.77
N THR A 158 5.76 10.75 15.24
CA THR A 158 6.20 11.18 16.58
C THR A 158 6.81 12.58 16.60
N ASP A 159 7.20 13.09 15.43
CA ASP A 159 7.82 14.40 15.25
C ASP A 159 7.43 15.02 13.91
N ASP A 160 7.66 16.33 13.78
CA ASP A 160 7.28 17.13 12.63
C ASP A 160 8.01 16.71 11.35
N GLN A 161 9.25 16.23 11.44
CA GLN A 161 10.03 15.81 10.28
C GLN A 161 9.47 14.51 9.69
N VAL A 162 9.17 13.53 10.54
CA VAL A 162 8.50 12.28 10.16
C VAL A 162 7.11 12.56 9.62
N TYR A 163 6.36 13.46 10.28
CA TYR A 163 5.03 13.86 9.82
C TYR A 163 5.08 14.47 8.42
N SER A 164 5.95 15.45 8.19
CA SER A 164 6.11 16.09 6.87
C SER A 164 6.47 15.07 5.80
N ALA A 165 7.43 14.19 6.06
CA ALA A 165 7.84 13.16 5.11
C ALA A 165 6.68 12.21 4.76
N ARG A 166 5.93 11.73 5.75
CA ARG A 166 4.77 10.85 5.53
C ARG A 166 3.60 11.59 4.87
N TYR A 167 3.46 12.88 5.13
CA TYR A 167 2.45 13.73 4.49
C TYR A 167 2.73 13.85 2.99
N ASP A 168 3.99 14.06 2.61
CA ASP A 168 4.40 14.11 1.20
C ASP A 168 4.15 12.78 0.49
N ILE A 169 4.44 11.64 1.15
CA ILE A 169 4.10 10.30 0.63
C ILE A 169 2.59 10.15 0.42
N LEU A 170 1.77 10.53 1.41
CA LEU A 170 0.31 10.44 1.29
C LEU A 170 -0.21 11.35 0.16
N ARG A 171 0.34 12.56 0.02
CA ARG A 171 -0.01 13.49 -1.05
C ARG A 171 0.35 12.92 -2.42
N GLN A 172 1.54 12.35 -2.56
CA GLN A 172 1.98 11.68 -3.78
C GLN A 172 1.04 10.52 -4.14
N TYR A 173 0.65 9.70 -3.16
CA TYR A 173 -0.33 8.64 -3.38
C TYR A 173 -1.69 9.17 -3.88
N CYS A 174 -2.17 10.28 -3.31
CA CYS A 174 -3.42 10.90 -3.76
C CYS A 174 -3.31 11.43 -5.21
N GLN A 175 -2.15 11.94 -5.63
CA GLN A 175 -1.90 12.32 -7.02
C GLN A 175 -1.95 11.09 -7.95
N PHE A 176 -1.35 9.97 -7.55
CA PHE A 176 -1.47 8.70 -8.28
C PHE A 176 -2.92 8.25 -8.43
N LEU A 177 -3.70 8.29 -7.35
CA LEU A 177 -5.13 7.98 -7.42
C LEU A 177 -5.90 8.94 -8.33
N GLY A 178 -5.52 10.22 -8.36
CA GLY A 178 -6.05 11.21 -9.30
C GLY A 178 -5.79 10.86 -10.76
N ARG A 179 -4.57 10.45 -11.10
CA ARG A 179 -4.19 10.00 -12.45
C ARG A 179 -4.92 8.70 -12.82
N LEU A 180 -5.01 7.74 -11.89
CA LEU A 180 -5.71 6.48 -12.11
C LEU A 180 -7.22 6.65 -12.29
N ASP A 181 -7.83 7.57 -11.56
CA ASP A 181 -9.23 7.97 -11.73
C ASP A 181 -9.47 8.53 -13.14
N GLY A 182 -8.61 9.44 -13.60
CA GLY A 182 -8.69 10.00 -14.95
C GLY A 182 -8.51 8.98 -16.07
N ARG A 183 -7.67 7.95 -15.88
CA ARG A 183 -7.37 6.96 -16.92
C ARG A 183 -8.28 5.72 -16.89
N TYR A 184 -8.66 5.23 -15.71
CA TYR A 184 -9.33 3.93 -15.56
C TYR A 184 -10.52 3.94 -14.59
N ALA A 185 -10.94 5.11 -14.07
CA ALA A 185 -12.07 5.34 -13.15
C ALA A 185 -12.03 4.59 -11.80
N PHE A 186 -11.19 3.57 -11.61
CA PHE A 186 -11.15 2.81 -10.37
C PHE A 186 -10.41 3.52 -9.24
N GLY A 187 -9.62 4.56 -9.55
CA GLY A 187 -8.99 5.43 -8.56
C GLY A 187 -9.97 6.36 -7.82
N GLY A 188 -11.16 6.61 -8.36
CA GLY A 188 -12.07 7.66 -7.89
C GLY A 188 -12.58 7.48 -6.46
N LEU A 189 -13.05 6.28 -6.08
CA LEU A 189 -13.56 6.05 -4.72
C LEU A 189 -12.45 6.12 -3.66
N PRO A 190 -11.30 5.44 -3.82
CA PRO A 190 -10.15 5.66 -2.95
C PRO A 190 -9.79 7.15 -2.85
N LYS A 191 -9.63 7.85 -3.97
CA LYS A 191 -9.30 9.29 -4.03
C LYS A 191 -10.26 10.14 -3.21
N LEU A 192 -11.57 9.96 -3.40
CA LEU A 192 -12.59 10.71 -2.66
C LEU A 192 -12.42 10.51 -1.16
N ARG A 193 -12.26 9.25 -0.72
CA ARG A 193 -12.05 8.91 0.68
C ARG A 193 -10.80 9.59 1.26
N PHE A 194 -9.69 9.57 0.53
CA PHE A 194 -8.44 10.19 0.99
C PHE A 194 -8.51 11.71 1.00
N ASN A 195 -9.14 12.34 0.01
CA ASN A 195 -9.33 13.79 -0.02
C ASN A 195 -10.14 14.28 1.18
N LEU A 196 -11.22 13.57 1.54
CA LEU A 196 -12.02 13.89 2.73
C LEU A 196 -11.21 13.77 4.03
N LEU A 197 -10.26 12.85 4.08
CA LEU A 197 -9.38 12.66 5.24
C LEU A 197 -8.29 13.75 5.28
N LEU A 198 -7.67 14.06 4.15
CA LEU A 198 -6.68 15.14 4.03
C LEU A 198 -7.25 16.51 4.41
N GLN A 199 -8.51 16.80 4.05
CA GLN A 199 -9.20 18.03 4.46
C GLN A 199 -9.34 18.19 5.98
N ARG A 200 -9.34 17.07 6.72
CA ARG A 200 -9.47 17.06 8.18
C ARG A 200 -8.13 17.04 8.90
N LEU A 201 -7.04 16.75 8.18
CA LEU A 201 -5.71 16.78 8.76
C LEU A 201 -5.24 18.24 8.86
N PRO A 202 -4.65 18.64 9.99
CA PRO A 202 -4.08 19.98 10.11
C PRO A 202 -3.00 20.13 9.04
N GLN A 203 -3.25 20.98 8.04
CA GLN A 203 -2.20 21.50 7.18
C GLN A 203 -1.26 22.25 8.10
N GLN A 204 -0.07 21.69 8.38
CA GLN A 204 0.97 22.44 9.07
C GLN A 204 1.10 23.77 8.35
N ARG A 205 1.00 24.85 9.12
CA ARG A 205 1.28 26.22 8.68
C ARG A 205 2.77 26.32 8.31
N ILE A 206 3.17 25.75 7.18
CA ILE A 206 4.48 25.97 6.58
C ILE A 206 4.41 27.31 5.83
N ALA A 207 4.10 28.39 6.56
CA ALA A 207 4.08 29.77 6.07
C ALA A 207 3.92 30.79 7.22
N SER A 208 4.63 30.65 8.34
CA SER A 208 4.79 31.77 9.29
C SER A 208 6.05 31.60 10.13
N GLY A 209 7.19 31.54 9.43
CA GLY A 209 8.53 31.75 9.98
C GLY A 209 9.22 32.94 9.27
N ARG A 210 8.46 33.91 8.76
CA ARG A 210 9.03 35.21 8.37
C ARG A 210 9.28 36.01 9.65
N SER A 211 10.54 35.99 10.08
CA SER A 211 11.27 37.11 10.69
C SER A 211 10.39 38.18 11.37
N ILE A 212 10.13 38.00 12.66
CA ILE A 212 9.94 39.12 13.57
C ILE A 212 11.25 39.26 14.33
N SER A 213 12.27 39.79 13.65
CA SER A 213 13.52 40.25 14.29
C SER A 213 13.99 41.59 13.73
N ASP A 214 13.15 42.32 13.00
CA ASP A 214 13.45 43.67 12.48
C ASP A 214 12.40 44.68 12.96
N ARG A 215 12.21 44.81 14.29
CA ARG A 215 11.55 45.99 14.89
C ARG A 215 12.05 46.20 16.33
N GLU A 216 13.34 46.43 16.51
CA GLU A 216 13.84 47.26 17.60
C GLU A 216 14.83 48.27 17.02
N GLY A 217 14.28 49.41 16.64
CA GLY A 217 14.97 50.60 16.15
C GLY A 217 14.07 51.78 16.47
N GLY A 218 14.18 52.26 17.71
CA GLY A 218 13.48 53.41 18.27
C GLY A 218 14.19 53.82 19.54
#